data_AF-A0A3M1VIX2-F1
#
_entry.id   AF-A0A3M1VIX2-F1
#
_cell.length_a   1.000
_cell.length_b   1.000
_cell.length_c   1.000
_cell.angle_alpha   90.00
_cell.angle_beta   90.00
_cell.angle_gamma   90.00
#
_symmetry.space_group_name_H-M   'P 1'
#
loop_
_entity.id
_entity.type
_entity.pdbx_description
1 polymer ?
#
loop_
_entity_poly.entity_id
_entity_poly.type
_entity_poly.pdbx_seq_one_letter_code
_entity_poly.pdbx_strand_id
1 'polypeptide(L)'
;MLTDRDFAENNGLLSKNVHCCVESVQKLPENTVMMSVLKTFETGLQRRSLVPDISGYASPLWFLSETERNVFLWRSGYSLRNQNDFEFWINPFDLIKKRLRQLEINSSGNPFTGPLWEDAAAQDDFSERERLYLKLIEEQLKKAINHLHALSKVGSLLIRERTRKEQAVIVLPGKFRIRRVEAQP
;
A
#
# COMPACT_ATOMS: atom_id res chain seq x y z
N MET A 1 -38.89 8.87 9.06
CA MET A 1 -37.90 9.89 8.64
C MET A 1 -36.91 10.03 9.78
N LEU A 2 -35.73 9.43 9.65
CA LEU A 2 -34.62 9.58 10.59
C LEU A 2 -33.86 10.83 10.17
N THR A 3 -33.61 11.74 11.10
CA THR A 3 -32.92 13.00 10.85
C THR A 3 -31.41 12.76 10.75
N ASP A 4 -30.72 13.47 9.86
CA ASP A 4 -29.26 13.41 9.68
C ASP A 4 -28.42 13.74 10.94
N ARG A 5 -29.07 14.14 12.05
CA ARG A 5 -28.41 14.40 13.33
C ARG A 5 -28.10 13.12 14.12
N ASP A 6 -28.88 12.06 13.97
CA ASP A 6 -28.70 10.84 14.78
C ASP A 6 -27.53 9.97 14.30
N PHE A 7 -27.01 10.22 13.10
CA PHE A 7 -25.81 9.55 12.56
C PHE A 7 -24.49 10.17 13.05
N ALA A 8 -24.52 11.41 13.55
CA ALA A 8 -23.33 12.12 13.99
C ALA A 8 -22.95 11.80 15.44
N GLU A 9 -23.92 11.56 16.32
CA GLU A 9 -23.66 11.38 17.76
C GLU A 9 -23.19 9.96 18.12
N ASN A 10 -23.49 8.94 17.33
CA ASN A 10 -23.02 7.56 17.58
C ASN A 10 -21.61 7.24 17.04
N ASN A 11 -20.96 8.18 16.34
CA ASN A 11 -19.58 8.00 15.86
C ASN A 11 -18.52 8.59 16.81
N GLY A 12 -18.94 9.21 17.93
CA GLY A 12 -18.03 9.89 18.87
C GLY A 12 -17.28 8.99 19.87
N LEU A 13 -17.63 7.71 20.00
CA LEU A 13 -17.12 6.84 21.08
C LEU A 13 -16.27 5.65 20.63
N LEU A 14 -15.93 5.56 19.35
CA LEU A 14 -14.99 4.55 18.84
C LEU A 14 -13.61 5.17 18.57
N SER A 15 -13.06 5.91 19.53
CA SER A 15 -11.60 6.12 19.57
C SER A 15 -10.94 4.81 20.04
N LYS A 16 -11.01 3.79 19.18
CA LYS A 16 -10.21 2.58 19.34
C LYS A 16 -8.75 3.05 19.28
N ASN A 17 -8.09 3.01 20.42
CA ASN A 17 -6.65 3.19 20.53
C ASN A 17 -5.97 2.07 19.72
N VAL A 18 -5.80 2.31 18.43
CA VAL A 18 -4.94 1.49 17.58
C VAL A 18 -3.53 1.80 18.05
N HIS A 19 -2.97 0.90 18.86
CA HIS A 19 -1.53 0.86 19.09
C HIS A 19 -0.85 0.48 17.78
N CYS A 20 -0.68 1.47 16.90
CA CYS A 20 0.36 1.40 15.89
C CYS A 20 1.67 1.32 16.65
N CYS A 21 2.49 0.32 16.35
CA CYS A 21 3.90 0.40 16.72
C CYS A 21 4.46 1.60 15.97
N VAL A 22 4.51 2.75 16.66
CA VAL A 22 5.15 3.95 16.15
C VAL A 22 6.64 3.67 16.19
N GLU A 23 7.15 3.10 15.11
CA GLU A 23 8.58 2.96 14.95
C GLU A 23 9.16 4.34 14.66
N SER A 24 10.17 4.73 15.44
CA SER A 24 11.00 5.86 15.07
C SER A 24 11.54 5.64 13.66
N VAL A 25 11.55 6.69 12.84
CA VAL A 25 12.12 6.63 11.47
C VAL A 25 13.53 6.06 11.50
N GLN A 26 14.30 6.20 12.57
CA GLN A 26 15.64 5.65 12.67
C GLN A 26 15.68 4.11 12.68
N LYS A 27 14.57 3.41 12.97
CA LYS A 27 14.51 1.96 13.11
C LYS A 27 13.83 1.22 11.94
N LEU A 28 13.44 1.93 10.88
CA LEU A 28 12.76 1.28 9.76
C LEU A 28 13.69 0.32 9.02
N PRO A 29 13.20 -0.85 8.56
CA PRO A 29 13.99 -1.78 7.77
C PRO A 29 14.56 -1.14 6.50
N GLU A 30 15.79 -1.51 6.13
CA GLU A 30 16.53 -0.92 4.99
C GLU A 30 15.84 -1.13 3.62
N ASN A 31 14.96 -2.12 3.53
CA ASN A 31 14.20 -2.44 2.33
C ASN A 31 12.86 -1.70 2.23
N THR A 32 12.61 -0.71 3.08
CA THR A 32 11.36 0.08 3.05
C THR A 32 11.53 1.39 2.28
N VAL A 33 10.48 1.83 1.59
CA VAL A 33 10.44 3.09 0.84
C VAL A 33 9.15 3.84 1.13
N MET A 34 9.20 5.17 1.12
CA MET A 34 8.01 5.99 1.27
C MET A 34 7.11 5.86 0.02
N MET A 35 5.80 5.76 0.19
CA MET A 35 4.88 5.47 -0.94
C MET A 35 5.01 6.47 -2.10
N SER A 36 5.19 7.74 -1.79
CA SER A 36 5.34 8.81 -2.79
C SER A 36 6.61 8.66 -3.64
N VAL A 37 7.68 8.12 -3.05
CA VAL A 37 8.94 7.84 -3.76
C VAL A 37 8.75 6.67 -4.73
N LEU A 38 8.03 5.62 -4.30
CA LEU A 38 7.78 4.44 -5.13
C LEU A 38 7.09 4.79 -6.45
N LYS A 39 6.04 5.62 -6.41
CA LYS A 39 5.32 6.09 -7.61
C LYS A 39 6.23 6.82 -8.59
N THR A 40 7.06 7.72 -8.06
CA THR A 40 8.00 8.51 -8.88
C THR A 40 9.08 7.63 -9.50
N PHE A 41 9.60 6.66 -8.73
CA PHE A 41 10.58 5.70 -9.22
C PHE A 41 10.02 4.84 -10.35
N GLU A 42 8.84 4.26 -10.14
CA GLU A 42 8.18 3.37 -11.10
C GLU A 42 7.85 4.08 -12.42
N THR A 43 7.21 5.24 -12.35
CA THR A 43 6.93 6.07 -13.54
C THR A 43 8.20 6.49 -14.27
N GLY A 44 9.28 6.73 -13.52
CA GLY A 44 10.60 6.99 -14.07
C GLY A 44 11.20 5.82 -14.85
N LEU A 45 11.01 4.59 -14.38
CA LEU A 45 11.44 3.36 -15.08
C LEU A 45 10.65 3.13 -16.36
N GLN A 46 9.32 3.30 -16.30
CA GLN A 46 8.42 3.16 -17.45
C GLN A 46 8.75 4.17 -18.56
N ARG A 47 8.96 5.44 -18.18
CA ARG A 47 9.34 6.50 -19.14
C ARG A 47 10.67 6.21 -19.84
N ARG A 48 11.57 5.44 -19.22
CA ARG A 48 12.86 5.04 -19.78
C ARG A 48 12.79 3.67 -20.47
N SER A 49 11.60 3.07 -20.56
CA SER A 49 11.39 1.73 -21.12
C SER A 49 12.23 0.63 -20.44
N LEU A 50 12.59 0.83 -19.17
CA LEU A 50 13.29 -0.20 -18.36
C LEU A 50 12.32 -1.24 -17.80
N VAL A 51 11.05 -0.89 -17.77
CA VAL A 51 9.92 -1.70 -17.36
C VAL A 51 8.79 -1.41 -18.34
N PRO A 52 8.00 -2.41 -18.77
CA PRO A 52 6.90 -2.18 -19.70
C PRO A 52 5.88 -1.20 -19.13
N ASP A 53 5.28 -0.42 -20.01
CA ASP A 53 4.06 0.32 -19.67
C ASP A 53 2.92 -0.68 -19.51
N ILE A 54 2.31 -0.69 -18.32
CA ILE A 54 1.26 -1.62 -17.93
C ILE A 54 -0.14 -1.02 -18.00
N SER A 55 -0.25 0.20 -18.54
CA SER A 55 -1.51 0.91 -18.72
C SER A 55 -2.51 0.02 -19.46
N GLY A 56 -3.60 -0.35 -18.77
CA GLY A 56 -4.72 -1.10 -19.36
C GLY A 56 -4.71 -2.61 -19.15
N TYR A 57 -3.66 -3.21 -18.58
CA TYR A 57 -3.63 -4.67 -18.35
C TYR A 57 -3.12 -5.14 -16.99
N ALA A 58 -2.40 -4.31 -16.24
CA ALA A 58 -1.98 -4.68 -14.88
C ALA A 58 -2.06 -3.49 -13.92
N SER A 59 -2.09 -3.79 -12.63
CA SER A 59 -2.05 -2.79 -11.58
C SER A 59 -0.61 -2.42 -11.23
N PRO A 60 -0.21 -1.15 -11.33
CA PRO A 60 1.14 -0.75 -10.97
C PRO A 60 1.43 -0.94 -9.49
N LEU A 61 2.71 -1.11 -9.15
CA LEU A 61 3.13 -1.41 -7.78
C LEU A 61 2.76 -0.26 -6.83
N TRP A 62 2.85 1.00 -7.28
CA TRP A 62 2.35 2.13 -6.49
C TRP A 62 0.85 2.03 -6.21
N PHE A 63 0.03 1.52 -7.13
CA PHE A 63 -1.41 1.36 -6.93
C PHE A 63 -1.72 0.22 -5.96
N LEU A 64 -0.99 -0.89 -6.04
CA LEU A 64 -1.07 -1.96 -5.04
C LEU A 64 -0.77 -1.40 -3.63
N SER A 65 0.19 -0.50 -3.54
CA SER A 65 0.52 0.11 -2.25
C SER A 65 -0.54 1.08 -1.73
N GLU A 66 -1.22 1.84 -2.60
CA GLU A 66 -2.38 2.66 -2.23
C GLU A 66 -3.53 1.79 -1.72
N THR A 67 -3.70 0.60 -2.29
CA THR A 67 -4.68 -0.38 -1.83
C THR A 67 -4.36 -0.84 -0.40
N GLU A 68 -3.10 -1.16 -0.09
CA GLU A 68 -2.69 -1.51 1.28
C GLU A 68 -2.92 -0.37 2.27
N ARG A 69 -2.61 0.88 1.87
CA ARG A 69 -2.89 2.08 2.70
C ARG A 69 -4.38 2.20 2.99
N ASN A 70 -5.22 2.06 1.97
CA ASN A 70 -6.67 2.17 2.13
C ASN A 70 -7.23 1.06 3.03
N VAL A 71 -6.74 -0.17 2.86
CA VAL A 71 -7.09 -1.30 3.73
C VAL A 71 -6.67 -1.03 5.18
N PHE A 72 -5.48 -0.47 5.40
CA PHE A 72 -5.05 -0.07 6.74
C PHE A 72 -5.98 0.97 7.35
N LEU A 73 -6.24 2.08 6.65
CA LEU A 73 -7.10 3.16 7.15
C LEU A 73 -8.48 2.61 7.51
N TRP A 74 -9.09 1.82 6.63
CA TRP A 74 -10.40 1.20 6.88
C TRP A 74 -10.38 0.26 8.10
N ARG A 75 -9.40 -0.64 8.20
CA ARG A 75 -9.29 -1.57 9.33
C ARG A 75 -9.03 -0.87 10.66
N SER A 76 -8.39 0.28 10.61
CA SER A 76 -8.06 1.11 11.77
C SER A 76 -9.15 2.13 12.10
N GLY A 77 -10.26 2.18 11.34
CA GLY A 77 -11.38 3.09 11.59
C GLY A 77 -11.12 4.55 11.16
N TYR A 78 -10.15 4.79 10.29
CA TYR A 78 -9.82 6.12 9.76
C TYR A 78 -10.46 6.36 8.40
N SER A 79 -10.87 7.61 8.17
CA SER A 79 -11.29 8.07 6.83
C SER A 79 -10.07 8.24 5.92
N LEU A 80 -10.28 8.20 4.59
CA LEU A 80 -9.25 8.59 3.62
C LEU A 80 -8.77 10.04 3.82
N ARG A 81 -9.60 10.90 4.42
CA ARG A 81 -9.22 12.28 4.77
C ARG A 81 -8.10 12.34 5.82
N ASN A 82 -7.99 11.31 6.66
CA ASN A 82 -6.96 11.19 7.70
C ASN A 82 -5.61 10.67 7.18
N GLN A 83 -5.45 10.43 5.87
CA GLN A 83 -4.20 9.89 5.33
C GLN A 83 -2.97 10.75 5.67
N ASN A 84 -3.16 12.06 5.81
CA ASN A 84 -2.09 13.01 6.12
C ASN A 84 -1.68 13.00 7.61
N ASP A 85 -2.37 12.22 8.45
CA ASP A 85 -1.99 12.02 9.86
C ASP A 85 -0.90 10.94 10.00
N PHE A 86 -0.59 10.23 8.90
CA PHE A 86 0.33 9.11 8.85
C PHE A 86 1.45 9.31 7.83
N GLU A 87 2.57 8.66 8.09
CA GLU A 87 3.69 8.54 7.19
C GLU A 87 3.80 7.07 6.72
N PHE A 88 3.37 6.80 5.50
CA PHE A 88 3.31 5.43 4.99
C PHE A 88 4.59 5.01 4.28
N TRP A 89 5.14 3.89 4.74
CA TRP A 89 6.30 3.20 4.22
C TRP A 89 5.88 1.83 3.71
N ILE A 90 6.54 1.35 2.67
CA ILE A 90 6.24 0.06 2.05
C ILE A 90 7.53 -0.74 1.93
N ASN A 91 7.49 -2.03 2.25
CA ASN A 91 8.46 -2.98 1.72
C ASN A 91 7.98 -3.48 0.35
N PRO A 92 8.56 -2.99 -0.77
CA PRO A 92 8.06 -3.31 -2.09
C PRO A 92 8.28 -4.79 -2.45
N PHE A 93 9.29 -5.46 -1.87
CA PHE A 93 9.53 -6.88 -2.10
C PHE A 93 8.42 -7.75 -1.50
N ASP A 94 7.95 -7.42 -0.29
CA ASP A 94 6.84 -8.13 0.33
C ASP A 94 5.54 -7.90 -0.44
N LEU A 95 5.34 -6.69 -0.99
CA LEU A 95 4.18 -6.36 -1.80
C LEU A 95 4.18 -7.15 -3.13
N ILE A 96 5.32 -7.20 -3.83
CA ILE A 96 5.50 -8.03 -5.04
C ILE A 96 5.22 -9.50 -4.72
N LYS A 97 5.84 -10.04 -3.67
CA LYS A 97 5.66 -11.43 -3.25
C LYS A 97 4.20 -11.75 -2.91
N LYS A 98 3.51 -10.82 -2.23
CA LYS A 98 2.08 -10.93 -1.94
C LYS A 98 1.26 -10.99 -3.23
N ARG A 99 1.54 -10.11 -4.20
CA ARG A 99 0.81 -10.07 -5.47
C ARG A 99 1.06 -11.30 -6.33
N LEU A 100 2.30 -11.77 -6.44
CA LEU A 100 2.64 -13.00 -7.18
C LEU A 100 1.85 -14.20 -6.64
N ARG A 101 1.75 -14.36 -5.31
CA ARG A 101 0.92 -15.41 -4.69
C ARG A 101 -0.57 -15.28 -5.03
N GLN A 102 -1.09 -14.06 -5.13
CA GLN A 102 -2.48 -13.84 -5.54
C GLN A 102 -2.72 -14.25 -7.00
N LEU A 103 -1.75 -13.96 -7.88
CA LEU A 103 -1.81 -14.37 -9.29
C LEU A 103 -1.72 -15.90 -9.45
N GLU A 104 -1.04 -16.61 -8.55
CA GLU A 104 -1.01 -18.07 -8.51
C GLU A 104 -2.37 -18.66 -8.09
N ILE A 105 -2.99 -18.12 -7.04
CA ILE A 105 -4.26 -18.63 -6.49
C ILE A 105 -5.44 -18.35 -7.42
N ASN A 106 -5.46 -17.18 -8.08
CA ASN A 106 -6.56 -16.79 -8.96
C ASN A 106 -6.72 -17.70 -10.18
N SER A 107 -5.71 -18.52 -10.51
CA SER A 107 -5.75 -19.45 -11.65
C SER A 107 -6.63 -20.69 -11.40
N SER A 108 -7.01 -21.00 -10.15
CA SER A 108 -7.66 -22.29 -9.83
C SER A 108 -8.95 -22.22 -8.99
N GLY A 109 -9.51 -21.04 -8.68
CA GLY A 109 -10.67 -20.98 -7.79
C GLY A 109 -11.36 -19.64 -7.60
N ASN A 110 -11.27 -18.71 -8.55
CA ASN A 110 -11.95 -17.42 -8.43
C ASN A 110 -13.47 -17.59 -8.70
N PRO A 111 -14.38 -17.40 -7.71
CA PRO A 111 -15.82 -17.54 -7.93
C PRO A 111 -16.43 -16.41 -8.77
N PHE A 112 -15.63 -15.38 -9.12
CA PHE A 112 -16.05 -14.23 -9.91
C PHE A 112 -15.67 -14.32 -11.40
N THR A 113 -15.05 -15.42 -11.86
CA THR A 113 -14.91 -15.72 -13.30
C THR A 113 -16.26 -16.21 -13.84
N GLY A 114 -17.24 -15.31 -13.89
CA GLY A 114 -18.53 -15.59 -14.51
C GLY A 114 -18.40 -15.59 -16.03
N PRO A 115 -19.24 -16.36 -16.76
CA PRO A 115 -19.27 -16.41 -18.23
C PRO A 115 -19.60 -15.07 -18.89
N LEU A 116 -19.91 -13.99 -18.15
CA LEU A 116 -20.04 -12.64 -18.70
C LEU A 116 -18.70 -11.91 -18.89
N TRP A 117 -17.59 -12.46 -18.38
CA TRP A 117 -16.23 -11.91 -18.52
C TRP A 117 -15.41 -12.75 -19.50
N GLU A 118 -16.04 -13.10 -20.62
CA GLU A 118 -15.53 -13.90 -21.74
C GLU A 118 -14.19 -13.37 -22.28
N ASP A 119 -13.09 -13.86 -21.71
CA ASP A 119 -11.94 -14.41 -22.45
C ASP A 119 -10.89 -14.90 -21.43
N ALA A 120 -11.05 -16.14 -20.96
CA ALA A 120 -10.07 -16.77 -20.08
C ALA A 120 -8.64 -16.74 -20.68
N ALA A 121 -8.54 -16.83 -22.02
CA ALA A 121 -7.27 -16.72 -22.75
C ALA A 121 -6.65 -15.31 -22.66
N ALA A 122 -7.46 -14.24 -22.69
CA ALA A 122 -6.96 -12.88 -22.49
C ALA A 122 -6.53 -12.65 -21.03
N GLN A 123 -7.23 -13.27 -20.08
CA GLN A 123 -6.93 -13.18 -18.65
C GLN A 123 -5.60 -13.86 -18.26
N ASP A 124 -5.29 -15.00 -18.89
CA ASP A 124 -4.01 -15.68 -18.72
C ASP A 124 -2.84 -14.85 -19.28
N ASP A 125 -3.01 -14.24 -20.46
CA ASP A 125 -2.02 -13.34 -21.06
C ASP A 125 -1.74 -12.12 -20.16
N PHE A 126 -2.79 -11.51 -19.58
CA PHE A 126 -2.62 -10.40 -18.63
C PHE A 126 -1.87 -10.81 -17.36
N SER A 127 -2.15 -12.00 -16.83
CA SER A 127 -1.50 -12.52 -15.62
C SER A 127 -0.01 -12.77 -15.86
N GLU A 128 0.36 -13.33 -17.02
CA GLU A 128 1.76 -13.54 -17.38
C GLU A 128 2.51 -12.22 -17.63
N ARG A 129 1.86 -11.26 -18.30
CA ARG A 129 2.43 -9.91 -18.48
C ARG A 129 2.63 -9.18 -17.15
N GLU A 130 1.68 -9.30 -16.21
CA GLU A 130 1.82 -8.75 -14.85
C GLU A 130 2.98 -9.42 -14.10
N ARG A 131 3.12 -10.75 -14.17
CA ARG A 131 4.25 -11.47 -13.56
C ARG A 131 5.59 -11.00 -14.12
N LEU A 132 5.70 -10.85 -15.44
CA LEU A 132 6.91 -10.34 -16.09
C LEU A 132 7.24 -8.92 -15.61
N TYR A 133 6.25 -8.03 -15.61
CA TYR A 133 6.40 -6.68 -15.09
C TYR A 133 6.89 -6.64 -13.64
N LEU A 134 6.29 -7.45 -12.75
CA LEU A 134 6.67 -7.52 -11.34
C LEU A 134 8.12 -8.01 -11.16
N LYS A 135 8.55 -9.01 -11.94
CA LYS A 135 9.94 -9.48 -11.94
C LYS A 135 10.92 -8.40 -12.39
N LEU A 136 10.62 -7.69 -13.48
CA LEU A 136 11.46 -6.61 -13.98
C LEU A 136 11.56 -5.46 -12.98
N ILE A 137 10.46 -5.05 -12.35
CA ILE A 137 10.50 -4.05 -11.27
C ILE A 137 11.33 -4.54 -10.09
N GLU A 138 11.16 -5.80 -9.67
CA GLU A 138 11.91 -6.37 -8.55
C GLU A 138 13.43 -6.28 -8.79
N GLU A 139 13.87 -6.59 -10.02
CA GLU A 139 15.27 -6.46 -10.42
C GLU A 139 15.78 -5.02 -10.36
N GLN A 140 14.99 -4.05 -10.81
CA GLN A 140 15.37 -2.63 -10.71
C GLN A 140 15.38 -2.16 -9.26
N LEU A 141 14.43 -2.61 -8.44
CA LEU A 141 14.40 -2.31 -7.01
C LEU A 141 15.63 -2.86 -6.29
N LYS A 142 16.06 -4.11 -6.56
CA LYS A 142 17.26 -4.69 -5.94
C LYS A 142 18.51 -3.81 -6.14
N LYS A 143 18.61 -3.14 -7.29
CA LYS A 143 19.73 -2.23 -7.62
C LYS A 143 19.59 -0.86 -6.94
N ALA A 144 18.36 -0.37 -6.77
CA ALA A 144 18.09 1.00 -6.34
C ALA A 144 17.66 1.13 -4.87
N ILE A 145 17.31 0.04 -4.18
CA ILE A 145 16.56 0.09 -2.92
C ILE A 145 17.26 0.92 -1.84
N ASN A 146 18.58 0.79 -1.68
CA ASN A 146 19.33 1.55 -0.68
C ASN A 146 19.24 3.06 -0.93
N HIS A 147 19.30 3.47 -2.21
CA HIS A 147 19.16 4.87 -2.62
C HIS A 147 17.72 5.36 -2.40
N LEU A 148 16.72 4.55 -2.74
CA LEU A 148 15.31 4.88 -2.52
C LEU A 148 14.98 5.00 -1.03
N HIS A 149 15.55 4.13 -0.20
CA HIS A 149 15.41 4.19 1.25
C HIS A 149 16.03 5.47 1.80
N ALA A 150 17.27 5.78 1.43
CA ALA A 150 17.94 7.02 1.84
C ALA A 150 17.16 8.28 1.41
N LEU A 151 16.69 8.32 0.16
CA LEU A 151 15.84 9.42 -0.35
C LEU A 151 14.53 9.52 0.43
N SER A 152 13.92 8.39 0.79
CA SER A 152 12.70 8.35 1.60
C SER A 152 12.95 8.93 2.99
N LYS A 153 14.09 8.63 3.62
CA LYS A 153 14.47 9.21 4.94
C LYS A 153 14.63 10.72 4.84
N VAL A 154 15.36 11.19 3.84
CA VAL A 154 15.56 12.63 3.62
C VAL A 154 14.21 13.32 3.36
N GLY A 155 13.36 12.72 2.51
CA GLY A 155 12.00 13.23 2.26
C GLY A 155 11.16 13.32 3.52
N SER A 156 11.19 12.28 4.37
CA SER A 156 10.53 12.26 5.68
C SER A 156 10.99 13.40 6.59
N LEU A 157 12.31 13.58 6.72
CA LEU A 157 12.89 14.66 7.52
C LEU A 157 12.45 16.05 7.02
N LEU A 158 12.45 16.27 5.69
CA LEU A 158 12.02 17.53 5.10
C LEU A 158 10.52 17.80 5.33
N ILE A 159 9.67 16.77 5.25
CA ILE A 159 8.24 16.90 5.53
C ILE A 159 8.00 17.27 7.00
N ARG A 160 8.72 16.64 7.92
CA ARG A 160 8.64 16.92 9.37
C ARG A 160 9.06 18.35 9.67
N GLU A 161 10.18 18.79 9.11
CA GLU A 161 10.67 20.16 9.29
C GLU A 161 9.67 21.19 8.75
N ARG A 162 9.10 20.93 7.56
CA ARG A 162 8.13 21.82 6.92
C ARG A 162 6.81 21.90 7.69
N THR A 163 6.31 20.78 8.19
CA THR A 163 4.97 20.72 8.81
C THR A 163 5.00 20.96 10.32
N ARG A 164 6.16 20.76 10.96
CA ARG A 164 6.33 20.73 12.43
C ARG A 164 5.34 19.78 13.13
N LYS A 165 4.85 18.78 12.41
CA LYS A 165 3.93 17.76 12.91
C LYS A 165 4.63 16.42 12.92
N GLU A 166 4.53 15.72 14.03
CA GLU A 166 4.90 14.31 14.09
C GLU A 166 3.76 13.49 13.48
N GLN A 167 4.08 12.74 12.43
CA GLN A 167 3.16 11.78 11.81
C GLN A 167 3.47 10.38 12.33
N ALA A 168 2.42 9.57 12.55
CA ALA A 168 2.60 8.18 12.91
C ALA A 168 3.15 7.39 11.71
N VAL A 169 4.28 6.71 11.90
CA VAL A 169 4.94 5.94 10.83
C VAL A 169 4.31 4.56 10.71
N ILE A 170 3.87 4.20 9.51
CA ILE A 170 3.19 2.93 9.22
C ILE A 170 3.94 2.17 8.13
N VAL A 171 4.35 0.93 8.38
CA VAL A 171 5.01 0.05 7.40
C VAL A 171 4.02 -0.96 6.82
N LEU A 172 3.98 -1.05 5.50
CA LEU A 172 3.09 -1.91 4.71
C LEU A 172 3.89 -2.89 3.81
N PRO A 173 3.37 -4.07 3.46
CA PRO A 173 2.21 -4.73 4.05
C PRO A 173 2.56 -5.25 5.46
N GLY A 174 1.81 -4.82 6.48
CA GLY A 174 2.02 -5.20 7.88
C GLY A 174 0.98 -6.19 8.40
N LYS A 175 1.37 -7.05 9.35
CA LYS A 175 0.40 -7.81 10.16
C LYS A 175 -0.19 -6.90 11.23
N PHE A 176 -1.27 -6.21 10.89
CA PHE A 176 -2.01 -5.40 11.86
C PHE A 176 -2.73 -6.32 12.84
N ARG A 177 -2.21 -6.45 14.06
CA ARG A 177 -2.99 -7.01 15.18
C ARG A 177 -3.79 -5.87 15.81
N ILE A 178 -5.07 -5.80 15.46
CA ILE A 178 -6.03 -4.98 16.20
C ILE A 178 -6.23 -5.67 17.56
N ARG A 179 -5.54 -5.21 18.61
CA ARG A 179 -5.93 -5.57 19.97
C ARG A 179 -7.17 -4.76 20.29
N ARG A 180 -8.32 -5.43 20.46
CA ARG A 180 -9.47 -4.78 21.09
C ARG A 180 -9.05 -4.47 22.52
N VAL A 181 -8.94 -3.18 22.85
CA VAL A 181 -8.91 -2.74 24.23
C VAL A 181 -10.32 -3.01 24.75
N GLU A 182 -10.45 -3.95 25.67
CA GLU A 182 -11.68 -4.12 26.44
C GLU A 182 -11.90 -2.79 27.16
N ALA A 183 -13.05 -2.16 26.91
CA ALA A 183 -13.43 -0.96 27.62
C ALA A 183 -13.39 -1.30 29.11
N GLN A 184 -12.45 -0.69 29.84
CA GLN A 184 -12.53 -0.75 31.30
C GLN A 184 -13.84 -0.05 31.70
N PRO A 185 -14.69 -0.72 32.48
CA PRO A 185 -16.02 -0.23 32.83
C PRO A 185 -15.98 1.06 33.65
#